data_AF-A0ABD6EE68-F1
#
_entry.id   AF-A0ABD6EE68-F1
#
_cell.length_a   1.000
_cell.length_b   1.000
_cell.length_c   1.000
_cell.angle_alpha   90.00
_cell.angle_beta   90.00
_cell.angle_gamma   90.00
#
_symmetry.space_group_name_H-M   'P 1'
#
loop_
_entity.id
_entity.type
_entity.pdbx_description
1 polymer ?
#
loop_
_entity_poly.entity_id
_entity_poly.type
_entity_poly.pdbx_seq_one_letter_code
_entity_poly.pdbx_strand_id
1 'polypeptide(L)'
;MSSVEQLRSRETTVSGQVSLSRSLVSPSIAKAFYYDDFSAATQCRTAQIVVEGRTLFVNAGWLAELSPFFASKYFGPNASNVIELSSEFTYDQVLELMQVIFYCPTRKPITVSNLPEVFTLAHRFNMKPVEDRCEGVIKKEMKNLDYVQLVQMTRVLSDCNRNSHTMTMLIDKLSNMKDADLSTISFADVRGDVVADVFAAKMRKTEMKRCCIC
;
A
#
# COMPACT_ATOMS: atom_id res chain seq x y z
N MET A 1 -36.07 17.55 -72.37
CA MET A 1 -36.06 18.48 -71.22
C MET A 1 -37.47 18.53 -70.65
N SER A 2 -37.73 17.82 -69.55
CA SER A 2 -38.85 18.07 -68.64
C SER A 2 -38.64 17.21 -67.39
N SER A 3 -38.75 17.84 -66.24
CA SER A 3 -38.80 17.25 -64.90
C SER A 3 -39.97 16.26 -64.75
N VAL A 4 -39.93 15.41 -63.71
CA VAL A 4 -41.00 15.16 -62.72
C VAL A 4 -40.61 13.96 -61.83
N GLU A 5 -40.65 14.18 -60.50
CA GLU A 5 -40.62 13.17 -59.44
C GLU A 5 -41.79 12.18 -59.55
N GLN A 6 -41.60 10.93 -59.11
CA GLN A 6 -42.69 10.15 -58.52
C GLN A 6 -42.19 9.01 -57.62
N LEU A 7 -42.59 9.10 -56.34
CA LEU A 7 -42.60 8.03 -55.35
C LEU A 7 -43.55 6.90 -55.76
N ARG A 8 -43.15 5.65 -55.53
CA ARG A 8 -44.04 4.49 -55.52
C ARG A 8 -43.67 3.52 -54.40
N SER A 9 -44.70 3.13 -53.65
CA SER A 9 -44.67 2.30 -52.44
C SER A 9 -44.89 0.79 -52.70
N ARG A 10 -44.52 -0.03 -51.69
CA ARG A 10 -44.93 -1.43 -51.36
C ARG A 10 -44.26 -2.54 -52.20
N GLU A 11 -43.85 -3.69 -51.64
CA GLU A 11 -44.55 -4.68 -50.79
C GLU A 11 -43.60 -5.34 -49.74
N THR A 12 -43.99 -5.53 -48.46
CA THR A 12 -44.66 -6.72 -47.84
C THR A 12 -43.78 -7.99 -47.86
N THR A 13 -43.39 -8.65 -46.76
CA THR A 13 -44.23 -9.62 -46.01
C THR A 13 -43.43 -10.34 -44.89
N VAL A 14 -43.92 -10.23 -43.64
CA VAL A 14 -44.10 -11.25 -42.56
C VAL A 14 -42.91 -12.06 -42.00
N SER A 15 -42.64 -11.93 -40.69
CA SER A 15 -43.18 -12.86 -39.66
C SER A 15 -42.59 -12.52 -38.28
N GLY A 16 -43.47 -12.21 -37.32
CA GLY A 16 -43.10 -12.03 -35.92
C GLY A 16 -43.10 -13.36 -35.16
N GLN A 17 -42.20 -13.50 -34.19
CA GLN A 17 -42.45 -14.36 -33.04
C GLN A 17 -41.96 -13.70 -31.75
N VAL A 18 -42.86 -13.83 -30.78
CA VAL A 18 -42.83 -13.39 -29.38
C VAL A 18 -41.68 -14.07 -28.63
N SER A 19 -40.85 -13.29 -27.95
CA SER A 19 -39.92 -13.80 -26.94
C SER A 19 -40.42 -13.42 -25.54
N LEU A 20 -40.99 -14.42 -24.86
CA LEU A 20 -41.30 -14.40 -23.44
C LEU A 20 -40.08 -14.87 -22.63
N SER A 21 -39.81 -14.12 -21.57
CA SER A 21 -39.14 -14.52 -20.31
C SER A 21 -37.67 -14.96 -20.36
N ARG A 22 -36.82 -14.27 -19.59
CA ARG A 22 -36.37 -14.78 -18.28
C ARG A 22 -35.63 -13.67 -17.51
N SER A 23 -36.22 -13.26 -16.39
CA SER A 23 -35.50 -12.57 -15.33
C SER A 23 -34.37 -13.46 -14.84
N LEU A 24 -33.13 -13.00 -14.99
CA LEU A 24 -32.00 -13.46 -14.19
C LEU A 24 -31.62 -12.29 -13.29
N VAL A 25 -32.21 -12.29 -12.10
CA VAL A 25 -31.65 -11.63 -10.93
C VAL A 25 -30.21 -12.12 -10.81
N SER A 26 -29.26 -11.30 -11.21
CA SER A 26 -27.85 -11.59 -11.04
C SER A 26 -27.50 -11.30 -9.58
N PRO A 27 -26.81 -12.22 -8.90
CA PRO A 27 -26.48 -12.08 -7.49
C PRO A 27 -25.62 -10.83 -7.31
N SER A 28 -25.81 -10.15 -6.18
CA SER A 28 -25.03 -9.01 -5.74
C SER A 28 -23.53 -9.24 -5.97
N ILE A 29 -23.00 -8.67 -7.06
CA ILE A 29 -21.58 -8.52 -7.25
C ILE A 29 -21.17 -7.49 -6.21
N ALA A 30 -20.62 -7.96 -5.09
CA ALA A 30 -19.79 -7.10 -4.26
C ALA A 30 -18.78 -6.45 -5.20
N LYS A 31 -18.86 -5.12 -5.36
CA LYS A 31 -17.89 -4.37 -6.18
C LYS A 31 -16.49 -4.72 -5.65
N ALA A 32 -15.76 -5.55 -6.39
CA ALA A 32 -14.33 -5.64 -6.21
C ALA A 32 -13.80 -4.23 -6.55
N PHE A 33 -13.38 -3.49 -5.53
CA PHE A 33 -12.74 -2.20 -5.75
C PHE A 33 -11.43 -2.46 -6.48
N TYR A 34 -11.43 -2.36 -7.80
CA TYR A 34 -10.23 -2.52 -8.60
C TYR A 34 -9.44 -1.21 -8.49
N TYR A 35 -8.30 -1.27 -7.81
CA TYR A 35 -7.32 -0.18 -7.82
C TYR A 35 -6.64 -0.14 -9.20
N ASP A 36 -6.21 1.04 -9.62
CA ASP A 36 -5.49 1.19 -10.89
C ASP A 36 -4.20 0.33 -10.89
N ASP A 37 -3.91 -0.32 -12.01
CA ASP A 37 -2.75 -1.19 -12.18
C ASP A 37 -1.56 -0.46 -12.83
N PHE A 38 -1.74 0.81 -13.20
CA PHE A 38 -0.73 1.67 -13.82
C PHE A 38 -0.11 1.08 -15.09
N SER A 39 -0.80 0.14 -15.75
CA SER A 39 -0.29 -0.58 -16.92
C SER A 39 -0.27 0.25 -18.21
N ALA A 40 -1.00 1.37 -18.25
CA ALA A 40 -1.15 2.20 -19.43
C ALA A 40 -0.85 3.68 -19.17
N ALA A 41 -0.15 4.30 -20.12
CA ALA A 41 0.07 5.73 -20.16
C ALA A 41 -1.26 6.50 -20.25
N THR A 42 -1.30 7.67 -19.63
CA THR A 42 -2.42 8.62 -19.78
C THR A 42 -1.85 10.02 -19.95
N GLN A 43 -2.72 11.00 -20.26
CA GLN A 43 -2.30 12.41 -20.35
C GLN A 43 -1.62 12.92 -19.07
N CYS A 44 -1.96 12.33 -17.91
CA CYS A 44 -1.40 12.69 -16.61
C CYS A 44 -0.36 11.68 -16.10
N ARG A 45 -0.06 10.60 -16.84
CA ARG A 45 0.90 9.54 -16.50
C ARG A 45 1.79 9.25 -17.70
N THR A 46 2.84 10.04 -17.84
CA THR A 46 3.77 10.01 -18.98
C THR A 46 5.15 9.49 -18.62
N ALA A 47 5.47 9.44 -17.33
CA ALA A 47 6.73 8.91 -16.82
C ALA A 47 6.61 7.41 -16.52
N GLN A 48 7.74 6.70 -16.47
CA GLN A 48 7.79 5.25 -16.34
C GLN A 48 8.69 4.84 -15.18
N ILE A 49 8.19 3.88 -14.39
CA ILE A 49 9.01 3.09 -13.48
C ILE A 49 9.04 1.67 -14.03
N VAL A 50 10.24 1.15 -14.29
CA VAL A 50 10.45 -0.21 -14.79
C VAL A 50 11.02 -1.06 -13.65
N VAL A 51 10.35 -2.17 -13.37
CA VAL A 51 10.67 -3.11 -12.29
C VAL A 51 10.47 -4.52 -12.84
N GLU A 52 11.48 -5.38 -12.73
CA GLU A 52 11.42 -6.76 -13.27
C GLU A 52 11.01 -6.81 -14.76
N GLY A 53 11.45 -5.81 -15.55
CA GLY A 53 11.11 -5.69 -16.96
C GLY A 53 9.66 -5.28 -17.25
N ARG A 54 8.85 -5.03 -16.21
CA ARG A 54 7.47 -4.55 -16.31
C ARG A 54 7.40 -3.05 -16.02
N THR A 55 6.50 -2.35 -16.68
CA THR A 55 6.38 -0.89 -16.61
C THR A 55 5.14 -0.46 -15.81
N LEU A 56 5.31 0.56 -14.96
CA LEU A 56 4.26 1.34 -14.33
C LEU A 56 4.31 2.77 -14.88
N PHE A 57 3.20 3.26 -15.43
CA PHE A 57 3.08 4.63 -15.90
C PHE A 57 2.61 5.54 -14.78
N VAL A 58 3.37 6.59 -14.47
CA VAL A 58 3.16 7.43 -13.29
C VAL A 58 3.19 8.92 -13.63
N ASN A 59 2.63 9.73 -12.73
CA ASN A 59 2.82 11.18 -12.77
C ASN A 59 4.13 11.52 -12.02
N ALA A 60 5.16 11.94 -12.76
CA ALA A 60 6.45 12.29 -12.18
C ALA A 60 6.38 13.46 -11.19
N GLY A 61 5.56 14.48 -11.49
CA GLY A 61 5.38 15.64 -10.61
C GLY A 61 4.80 15.25 -9.26
N TRP A 62 3.74 14.43 -9.25
CA TRP A 62 3.15 13.92 -8.02
C TRP A 62 4.14 13.10 -7.17
N LEU A 63 4.96 12.26 -7.81
CA LEU A 63 6.00 11.51 -7.10
C LEU A 63 7.09 12.41 -6.53
N ALA A 64 7.52 13.42 -7.28
CA ALA A 64 8.55 14.36 -6.86
C ALA A 64 8.13 15.17 -5.62
N GLU A 65 6.86 15.57 -5.54
CA GLU A 65 6.29 16.23 -4.34
C GLU A 65 6.33 15.34 -3.09
N LEU A 66 6.16 14.03 -3.27
CA LEU A 66 6.16 13.07 -2.17
C LEU A 66 7.56 12.58 -1.79
N SER A 67 8.53 12.67 -2.70
CA SER A 67 9.81 11.97 -2.62
C SER A 67 10.95 12.79 -3.23
N PRO A 68 11.92 13.24 -2.42
CA PRO A 68 13.15 13.83 -2.91
C PRO A 68 13.94 12.88 -3.84
N PHE A 69 13.85 11.57 -3.62
CA PHE A 69 14.44 10.56 -4.49
C PHE A 69 13.86 10.65 -5.91
N PHE A 70 12.53 10.64 -6.05
CA PHE A 70 11.90 10.76 -7.36
C PHE A 70 12.04 12.16 -7.97
N ALA A 71 12.07 13.21 -7.15
CA ALA A 71 12.36 14.57 -7.62
C ALA A 71 13.74 14.63 -8.30
N SER A 72 14.76 14.07 -7.66
CA SER A 72 16.11 14.00 -8.23
C SER A 72 16.17 13.15 -9.51
N LYS A 73 15.45 12.03 -9.56
CA LYS A 73 15.46 11.14 -10.73
C LYS A 73 14.70 11.67 -11.94
N TYR A 74 13.58 12.37 -11.75
CA TYR A 74 12.76 12.90 -12.85
C TYR A 74 13.11 14.33 -13.25
N PHE A 75 13.67 15.14 -12.34
CA PHE A 75 13.89 16.57 -12.56
C PHE A 75 15.31 17.05 -12.19
N GLY A 76 16.19 16.14 -11.75
CA GLY A 76 17.59 16.47 -11.44
C GLY A 76 18.50 16.53 -12.68
N PRO A 77 19.82 16.70 -12.48
CA PRO A 77 20.78 16.84 -13.58
C PRO A 77 20.84 15.63 -14.54
N ASN A 78 20.57 14.44 -14.02
CA ASN A 78 20.52 13.17 -14.77
C ASN A 78 19.07 12.71 -14.94
N ALA A 79 18.15 13.65 -15.11
CA ALA A 79 16.73 13.37 -15.24
C ALA A 79 16.44 12.40 -16.38
N SER A 80 15.62 11.41 -16.10
CA SER A 80 15.08 10.49 -17.11
C SER A 80 13.59 10.35 -16.91
N ASN A 81 12.85 10.30 -18.02
CA ASN A 81 11.42 9.98 -17.98
C ASN A 81 11.15 8.48 -17.73
N VAL A 82 12.20 7.66 -17.70
CA VAL A 82 12.18 6.23 -17.39
C VAL A 82 13.16 5.95 -16.26
N ILE A 83 12.66 5.39 -15.15
CA ILE A 83 13.46 4.97 -14.00
C ILE A 83 13.42 3.45 -13.94
N GLU A 84 14.58 2.82 -14.05
CA GLU A 84 14.74 1.39 -13.77
C GLU A 84 15.11 1.20 -12.29
N LEU A 85 14.32 0.39 -11.58
CA LEU A 85 14.61 0.01 -10.20
C LEU A 85 15.45 -1.27 -10.15
N SER A 86 16.30 -1.35 -9.13
CA SER A 86 17.16 -2.50 -8.83
C SER A 86 16.35 -3.77 -8.53
N SER A 87 17.00 -4.93 -8.65
CA SER A 87 16.40 -6.25 -8.42
C SER A 87 16.00 -6.53 -6.96
N GLU A 88 16.23 -5.59 -6.05
CA GLU A 88 15.75 -5.67 -4.66
C GLU A 88 14.26 -5.32 -4.51
N PHE A 89 13.66 -4.74 -5.56
CA PHE A 89 12.25 -4.40 -5.61
C PHE A 89 11.50 -5.36 -6.53
N THR A 90 10.37 -5.88 -6.06
CA THR A 90 9.43 -6.63 -6.91
C THR A 90 8.39 -5.69 -7.50
N TYR A 91 7.84 -6.05 -8.67
CA TYR A 91 6.80 -5.24 -9.30
C TYR A 91 5.58 -5.05 -8.40
N ASP A 92 5.13 -6.12 -7.73
CA ASP A 92 3.91 -6.10 -6.91
C ASP A 92 4.07 -5.20 -5.68
N GLN A 93 5.26 -5.16 -5.08
CA GLN A 93 5.61 -4.23 -4.01
C GLN A 93 5.50 -2.77 -4.47
N VAL A 94 6.07 -2.45 -5.63
CA VAL A 94 6.03 -1.08 -6.16
C VAL A 94 4.60 -0.71 -6.56
N LEU A 95 3.85 -1.63 -7.16
CA LEU A 95 2.43 -1.44 -7.47
C LEU A 95 1.60 -1.17 -6.21
N GLU A 96 1.82 -1.92 -5.12
CA GLU A 96 1.16 -1.71 -3.83
C GLU A 96 1.36 -0.26 -3.34
N LEU A 97 2.61 0.23 -3.38
CA LEU A 97 2.91 1.61 -3.03
C LEU A 97 2.20 2.60 -3.97
N MET A 98 2.22 2.37 -5.28
CA MET A 98 1.55 3.26 -6.25
C MET A 98 0.06 3.37 -5.95
N GLN A 99 -0.61 2.25 -5.70
CA GLN A 99 -2.04 2.21 -5.36
C GLN A 99 -2.36 2.96 -4.06
N VAL A 100 -1.42 3.04 -3.11
CA VAL A 100 -1.58 3.76 -1.85
C VAL A 100 -1.39 5.28 -2.00
N ILE A 101 -0.48 5.72 -2.87
CA ILE A 101 -0.08 7.14 -2.96
C ILE A 101 -0.83 7.92 -4.06
N PHE A 102 -1.39 7.24 -5.07
CA PHE A 102 -2.10 7.89 -6.17
C PHE A 102 -3.62 7.83 -6.03
N TYR A 103 -4.30 8.92 -6.38
CA TYR A 103 -5.76 8.96 -6.45
C TYR A 103 -6.25 8.51 -7.83
N CYS A 104 -6.35 7.20 -8.07
CA CYS A 104 -6.86 6.66 -9.34
C CYS A 104 -7.62 5.33 -9.13
N PRO A 105 -8.96 5.27 -9.25
CA PRO A 105 -9.95 6.31 -8.94
C PRO A 105 -10.07 6.57 -7.43
N THR A 106 -9.61 5.62 -6.59
CA THR A 106 -9.55 5.71 -5.14
C THR A 106 -8.20 5.24 -4.66
N ARG A 107 -7.65 5.88 -3.62
CA ARG A 107 -6.45 5.37 -2.96
C ARG A 107 -6.73 4.06 -2.25
N LYS A 108 -5.84 3.09 -2.42
CA LYS A 108 -5.80 1.91 -1.54
C LYS A 108 -5.49 2.37 -0.12
N PRO A 109 -6.28 1.97 0.89
CA PRO A 109 -6.01 2.34 2.26
C PRO A 109 -4.73 1.65 2.76
N ILE A 110 -4.02 2.34 3.66
CA ILE A 110 -2.96 1.71 4.44
C ILE A 110 -3.65 0.95 5.58
N THR A 111 -3.35 -0.33 5.66
CA THR A 111 -3.94 -1.30 6.59
C THR A 111 -2.82 -2.11 7.22
N VAL A 112 -3.08 -2.80 8.32
CA VAL A 112 -2.05 -3.63 9.00
C VAL A 112 -1.44 -4.67 8.05
N SER A 113 -2.17 -5.15 7.04
CA SER A 113 -1.68 -6.19 6.11
C SER A 113 -0.69 -5.70 5.05
N ASN A 114 -0.80 -4.45 4.58
CA ASN A 114 0.11 -3.89 3.56
C ASN A 114 1.08 -2.86 4.13
N LEU A 115 0.95 -2.51 5.41
CA LEU A 115 1.81 -1.54 6.08
C LEU A 115 3.30 -1.89 6.00
N PRO A 116 3.74 -3.14 6.23
CA PRO A 116 5.15 -3.51 6.20
C PRO A 116 5.82 -3.11 4.88
N GLU A 117 5.21 -3.49 3.76
CA GLU A 117 5.70 -3.23 2.42
C GLU A 117 5.67 -1.73 2.12
N VAL A 118 4.54 -1.07 2.39
CA VAL A 118 4.37 0.37 2.13
C VAL A 118 5.37 1.18 2.93
N PHE A 119 5.60 0.85 4.21
CA PHE A 119 6.54 1.57 5.07
C PHE A 119 7.98 1.41 4.59
N THR A 120 8.40 0.17 4.29
CA THR A 120 9.76 -0.10 3.81
C THR A 120 10.05 0.61 2.50
N LEU A 121 9.12 0.61 1.54
CA LEU A 121 9.32 1.31 0.27
C LEU A 121 9.26 2.83 0.44
N ALA A 122 8.33 3.33 1.26
CA ALA A 122 8.26 4.76 1.56
C ALA A 122 9.59 5.25 2.14
N HIS A 123 10.17 4.51 3.08
CA HIS A 123 11.49 4.82 3.64
C HIS A 123 12.60 4.79 2.58
N ARG A 124 12.66 3.74 1.76
CA ARG A 124 13.66 3.60 0.69
C ARG A 124 13.58 4.70 -0.37
N PHE A 125 12.38 5.18 -0.66
CA PHE A 125 12.16 6.30 -1.59
C PHE A 125 12.06 7.65 -0.88
N ASN A 126 12.42 7.75 0.40
CA ASN A 126 12.40 8.99 1.18
C ASN A 126 11.04 9.72 1.18
N MET A 127 9.94 8.98 1.28
CA MET A 127 8.57 9.49 1.28
C MET A 127 8.06 9.78 2.69
N LYS A 128 8.63 10.82 3.33
CA LYS A 128 8.28 11.18 4.71
C LYS A 128 6.76 11.33 4.97
N PRO A 129 5.95 11.96 4.09
CA PRO A 129 4.50 12.04 4.30
C PRO A 129 3.79 10.68 4.30
N VAL A 130 4.34 9.67 3.61
CA VAL A 130 3.79 8.30 3.57
C VAL A 130 4.21 7.52 4.82
N GLU A 131 5.46 7.68 5.26
CA GLU A 131 5.93 7.14 6.54
C GLU A 131 5.07 7.64 7.70
N ASP A 132 4.79 8.95 7.76
CA ASP A 132 3.95 9.54 8.81
C ASP A 132 2.52 8.98 8.82
N ARG A 133 1.95 8.74 7.64
CA ARG A 133 0.62 8.09 7.52
C ARG A 133 0.65 6.66 8.03
N CYS A 134 1.70 5.90 7.71
CA CYS A 134 1.86 4.53 8.20
C CYS A 134 2.04 4.50 9.73
N GLU A 135 2.89 5.36 10.30
CA GLU A 135 3.02 5.47 11.75
C GLU A 135 1.68 5.83 12.41
N GLY A 136 0.88 6.70 11.77
CA GLY A 136 -0.48 7.02 12.21
C GLY A 136 -1.38 5.78 12.29
N VAL A 137 -1.30 4.87 11.31
CA VAL A 137 -2.03 3.59 11.32
C VAL A 137 -1.54 2.69 12.46
N ILE A 138 -0.23 2.57 12.65
CA ILE A 138 0.34 1.77 13.77
C ILE A 138 -0.15 2.30 15.11
N LYS A 139 -0.11 3.62 15.33
CA LYS A 139 -0.58 4.25 16.57
C LYS A 139 -2.06 3.99 16.81
N LYS A 140 -2.88 4.10 15.76
CA LYS A 140 -4.32 3.86 15.83
C LYS A 140 -4.65 2.40 16.16
N GLU A 141 -3.98 1.47 15.50
CA GLU A 141 -4.23 0.03 15.66
C GLU A 141 -3.45 -0.58 16.84
N MET A 142 -2.62 0.19 17.55
CA MET A 142 -1.71 -0.27 18.60
C MET A 142 -2.39 -1.20 19.61
N LYS A 143 -3.66 -0.97 19.98
CA LYS A 143 -4.39 -1.83 20.92
C LYS A 143 -4.91 -3.13 20.29
N ASN A 144 -5.17 -3.12 18.99
CA ASN A 144 -5.77 -4.20 18.23
C ASN A 144 -4.76 -5.11 17.55
N LEU A 145 -3.49 -4.65 17.39
CA LEU A 145 -2.44 -5.47 16.79
C LEU A 145 -2.31 -6.79 17.55
N ASP A 146 -2.45 -7.89 16.83
CA ASP A 146 -2.12 -9.20 17.35
C ASP A 146 -0.60 -9.32 17.54
N TYR A 147 -0.22 -10.47 18.08
CA TYR A 147 1.16 -10.75 18.41
C TYR A 147 2.09 -10.80 17.17
N VAL A 148 1.65 -11.43 16.07
CA VAL A 148 2.43 -11.57 14.83
C VAL A 148 2.62 -10.21 14.18
N GLN A 149 1.54 -9.44 14.10
CA GLN A 149 1.54 -8.08 13.56
C GLN A 149 2.47 -7.17 14.37
N LEU A 150 2.47 -7.28 15.70
CA LEU A 150 3.29 -6.44 16.56
C LEU A 150 4.79 -6.66 16.31
N VAL A 151 5.21 -7.93 16.19
CA VAL A 151 6.60 -8.29 15.86
C VAL A 151 6.96 -7.83 14.46
N GLN A 152 6.08 -8.01 13.48
CA GLN A 152 6.31 -7.56 12.11
C GLN A 152 6.50 -6.03 12.03
N MET A 153 5.64 -5.26 12.70
CA MET A 153 5.78 -3.80 12.74
C MET A 153 7.05 -3.36 13.47
N THR A 154 7.42 -4.07 14.55
CA THR A 154 8.64 -3.79 15.30
C THR A 154 9.88 -4.04 14.47
N ARG A 155 9.90 -5.14 13.71
CA ARG A 155 10.96 -5.45 12.76
C ARG A 155 11.11 -4.33 11.72
N VAL A 156 10.03 -4.02 11.01
CA VAL A 156 10.03 -3.01 9.95
C VAL A 156 10.47 -1.64 10.49
N LEU A 157 9.94 -1.19 11.63
CA LEU A 157 10.35 0.08 12.21
C LEU A 157 11.78 0.06 12.74
N SER A 158 12.28 -1.08 13.23
CA SER A 158 13.66 -1.18 13.66
C SER A 158 14.66 -1.01 12.52
N ASP A 159 14.30 -1.48 11.33
CA ASP A 159 15.15 -1.41 10.15
C ASP A 159 15.09 -0.02 9.48
N CYS A 160 13.94 0.66 9.55
CA CYS A 160 13.74 1.95 8.89
C CYS A 160 13.93 3.16 9.82
N ASN A 161 13.36 3.14 11.03
CA ASN A 161 13.39 4.28 11.95
C ASN A 161 13.29 3.86 13.44
N ARG A 162 14.40 3.33 13.97
CA ARG A 162 14.51 2.85 15.36
C ARG A 162 14.23 3.93 16.41
N ASN A 163 14.59 5.19 16.13
CA ASN A 163 14.46 6.28 17.09
C ASN A 163 13.07 6.94 17.10
N SER A 164 12.13 6.41 16.32
CA SER A 164 10.76 6.92 16.29
C SER A 164 10.04 6.71 17.62
N HIS A 165 9.14 7.63 17.97
CA HIS A 165 8.26 7.45 19.11
C HIS A 165 7.37 6.20 18.97
N THR A 166 6.99 5.88 17.73
CA THR A 166 6.21 4.68 17.39
C THR A 166 6.96 3.41 17.77
N MET A 167 8.27 3.36 17.55
CA MET A 167 9.11 2.24 17.98
C MET A 167 9.10 2.06 19.50
N THR A 168 9.21 3.14 20.26
CA THR A 168 9.11 3.10 21.73
C THR A 168 7.75 2.57 22.19
N MET A 169 6.66 2.93 21.52
CA MET A 169 5.32 2.40 21.84
C MET A 169 5.22 0.89 21.56
N LEU A 170 5.83 0.41 20.47
CA LEU A 170 5.87 -1.01 20.14
C LEU A 170 6.67 -1.80 21.18
N ILE A 171 7.86 -1.30 21.57
CA ILE A 171 8.69 -1.87 22.64
C ILE A 171 7.91 -1.92 23.96
N ASP A 172 7.22 -0.83 24.31
CA ASP A 172 6.41 -0.78 25.54
C ASP A 172 5.31 -1.84 25.51
N LYS A 173 4.58 -1.96 24.39
CA LYS A 173 3.53 -2.98 24.24
C LYS A 173 4.09 -4.40 24.33
N LEU A 174 5.19 -4.70 23.64
CA LEU A 174 5.87 -6.01 23.71
C LEU A 174 6.31 -6.34 25.14
N SER A 175 6.88 -5.37 25.87
CA SER A 175 7.35 -5.57 27.25
C SER A 175 6.23 -5.93 28.24
N ASN A 176 4.97 -5.60 27.92
CA ASN A 176 3.80 -5.91 28.74
C ASN A 176 3.23 -7.32 28.46
N MET A 177 3.71 -8.04 27.44
CA MET A 177 3.25 -9.39 27.12
C MET A 177 3.72 -10.44 28.13
N LYS A 178 3.00 -11.55 28.25
CA LYS A 178 3.36 -12.65 29.17
C LYS A 178 4.61 -13.38 28.67
N ASP A 179 5.37 -14.00 29.57
CA ASP A 179 6.61 -14.70 29.20
C ASP A 179 6.38 -15.92 28.29
N ALA A 180 5.22 -16.57 28.39
CA ALA A 180 4.82 -17.64 27.48
C ALA A 180 4.65 -17.13 26.03
N ASP A 181 4.08 -15.93 25.87
CA ASP A 181 3.94 -15.28 24.57
C ASP A 181 5.32 -14.81 24.07
N LEU A 182 6.19 -14.33 24.98
CA LEU A 182 7.56 -13.87 24.67
C LEU A 182 8.55 -14.99 24.33
N SER A 183 8.34 -16.21 24.81
CA SER A 183 9.19 -17.38 24.52
C SER A 183 8.80 -18.10 23.23
N THR A 184 7.56 -17.91 22.77
CA THR A 184 7.08 -18.40 21.47
C THR A 184 7.56 -17.52 20.31
N ILE A 185 8.22 -16.40 20.62
CA ILE A 185 8.64 -15.42 19.63
C ILE A 185 9.87 -15.92 18.88
N SER A 186 9.74 -16.03 17.56
CA SER A 186 10.91 -15.99 16.68
C SER A 186 11.44 -14.56 16.62
N PHE A 187 12.15 -14.15 17.68
CA PHE A 187 12.91 -12.90 17.68
C PHE A 187 14.12 -12.99 16.73
N ALA A 188 14.33 -14.15 16.10
CA ALA A 188 15.37 -14.36 15.10
C ALA A 188 15.31 -13.31 13.98
N ASP A 189 14.11 -12.82 13.67
CA ASP A 189 13.90 -11.82 12.61
C ASP A 189 13.88 -10.36 13.11
N VAL A 190 14.03 -10.12 14.42
CA VAL A 190 14.10 -8.79 15.02
C VAL A 190 15.55 -8.50 15.44
N ARG A 191 16.01 -7.27 15.21
CA ARG A 191 17.37 -6.87 15.59
C ARG A 191 17.63 -7.09 17.09
N GLY A 192 18.77 -7.67 17.44
CA GLY A 192 19.08 -8.06 18.82
C GLY A 192 19.12 -6.90 19.82
N ASP A 193 19.45 -5.69 19.38
CA ASP A 193 19.41 -4.48 20.21
C ASP A 193 17.97 -4.10 20.60
N VAL A 194 17.01 -4.23 19.68
CA VAL A 194 15.59 -4.03 19.96
C VAL A 194 15.05 -5.10 20.91
N VAL A 195 15.47 -6.35 20.72
CA VAL A 195 15.11 -7.44 21.63
C VAL A 195 15.62 -7.14 23.04
N ALA A 196 16.87 -6.69 23.16
CA ALA A 196 17.44 -6.25 24.43
C ALA A 196 16.64 -5.08 25.04
N ASP A 197 16.20 -4.10 24.25
CA ASP A 197 15.37 -2.99 24.72
C ASP A 197 14.02 -3.46 25.29
N VAL A 198 13.38 -4.45 24.65
CA VAL A 198 12.13 -5.07 25.12
C VAL A 198 12.32 -5.75 26.47
N PHE A 199 13.37 -6.59 26.60
CA PHE A 199 13.66 -7.27 27.86
C PHE A 199 14.07 -6.28 28.96
N ALA A 200 14.88 -5.28 28.65
CA ALA A 200 15.26 -4.23 29.59
C ALA A 200 14.02 -3.45 30.08
N ALA A 201 13.10 -3.10 29.18
CA ALA A 201 11.84 -2.45 29.57
C ALA A 201 10.99 -3.33 30.48
N LYS A 202 10.95 -4.64 30.22
CA LYS A 202 10.22 -5.61 31.05
C LYS A 202 10.82 -5.77 32.45
N MET A 203 12.15 -5.85 32.55
CA MET A 203 12.85 -5.96 33.83
C MET A 203 12.62 -4.72 34.69
N ARG A 204 12.80 -3.52 34.13
CA ARG A 204 12.52 -2.25 34.82
C ARG A 204 11.10 -2.20 35.41
N LYS A 205 10.10 -2.65 34.66
CA LYS A 205 8.70 -2.69 35.13
C LYS A 205 8.50 -3.70 36.26
N THR A 206 9.19 -4.83 36.22
CA THR A 206 9.09 -5.87 37.25
C THR A 206 9.74 -5.42 38.55
N GLU A 207 10.91 -4.77 38.47
CA GLU A 207 11.59 -4.15 39.62
C GLU A 207 10.74 -3.05 40.25
N MET A 208 10.16 -2.17 39.43
CA MET A 208 9.31 -1.07 39.92
C MET A 208 8.07 -1.60 40.64
N LYS A 209 7.44 -2.67 40.14
CA LYS A 209 6.33 -3.35 40.83
C LYS A 209 6.74 -3.93 42.18
N ARG A 210 7.96 -4.47 42.31
CA ARG A 210 8.47 -5.02 43.57
C ARG A 210 8.74 -3.93 44.61
N CYS A 211 9.32 -2.80 44.21
CA CYS A 211 9.58 -1.67 45.13
C CYS A 211 8.30 -1.00 45.65
N CYS A 212 7.21 -0.98 44.88
CA CYS A 212 5.94 -0.38 45.32
C CYS A 212 5.10 -1.27 46.25
N ILE A 213 5.54 -2.50 46.54
CA ILE A 213 4.86 -3.44 47.45
C ILE A 213 5.52 -3.44 48.86
N CYS A 214 6.55 -2.61 49.06
CA CYS A 214 7.25 -2.44 50.34
C CYS A 214 6.66 -1.28 51.14
#